data_AF-A0A815FUP3-F1
#
_entry.id   AF-A0A815FUP3-F1
#
_cell.length_a   1.000
_cell.length_b   1.000
_cell.length_c   1.000
_cell.angle_alpha   90.00
_cell.angle_beta   90.00
_cell.angle_gamma   90.00
#
_symmetry.space_group_name_H-M   'P 1'
#
loop_
_entity.id
_entity.type
_entity.pdbx_description
1 polymer ?
#
loop_
_entity_poly.entity_id
_entity_poly.type
_entity_poly.pdbx_seq_one_letter_code
_entity_poly.pdbx_strand_id
1 'polypeptide(L)'
;RPLLIILGAIALFVIITFALAAAALGTLNKRFNDLEKKLVTTTTPISTTTNSTPSGSLASILAETVRMQDLLIHLKQFESFARENGNTRAIGTAGFAQTVNYIENQLKTNSYSQLQVIRETFPIQNFSIKGDPILSWSSNGKTENFTYSTNLSRTDFTYANYTAAINLTIYELVQVKNYGCNKDDYANTTGKAVLIMAGGTCTYAEKGELAATKNVSALLFYNHGSTTSSLAPATFRLRQANILPALSLSYAAGRSLFNLLNSSNSVNVTLEIQRENYGTFDVHNICAHTVDGNSTKTIMVGSHSDSVPAGPGINDNGSGSAANLVLALNLARLYSSNSYSKYPYRIRFCWWGGEEIGLTGAIYHVQQAQNSSTPDDLKLFNNLINLNYDMLGSPNYIFGIYNGSSAKAGTSQKAINGSIRVSEAFRNWFNSQNLPWDYTDFSGRSDYGPFLAAGIAAGGLFSGGDGTKTETQRDIYEAKLGQGYGGLPGATYDPCYHKTCDTLKNIDQFGYLKMVQAAAYMLEFLGNQTDLVTWLYPDGRPTQIQLPEDYFPNSDYYV
;
A
#
# COMPACT_ATOMS: atom_id res chain seq x y z
N ARG A 1 -36.49 -16.30 -20.18
CA ARG A 1 -35.76 -15.74 -21.34
C ARG A 1 -34.61 -14.79 -20.95
N PRO A 2 -34.77 -13.78 -20.06
CA PRO A 2 -33.64 -12.89 -19.71
C PRO A 2 -32.52 -13.57 -18.92
N LEU A 3 -32.84 -14.51 -18.03
CA LEU A 3 -31.85 -15.26 -17.24
C LEU A 3 -30.87 -16.11 -18.09
N LEU A 4 -31.37 -16.70 -19.19
CA LEU A 4 -30.57 -17.49 -20.13
C LEU A 4 -29.60 -16.63 -20.96
N ILE A 5 -29.99 -15.39 -21.24
CA ILE A 5 -29.13 -14.43 -21.96
C ILE A 5 -27.99 -13.96 -21.04
N ILE A 6 -28.28 -13.71 -19.76
CA ILE A 6 -27.27 -13.33 -18.76
C ILE A 6 -26.28 -14.47 -18.52
N LEU A 7 -26.77 -15.71 -18.33
CA LEU A 7 -25.90 -16.89 -18.20
C LEU A 7 -25.06 -17.14 -19.46
N GLY A 8 -25.63 -16.92 -20.64
CA GLY A 8 -24.90 -17.01 -21.92
C GLY A 8 -23.81 -15.94 -22.04
N ALA A 9 -24.06 -14.71 -21.60
CA ALA A 9 -23.08 -13.64 -21.60
C ALA A 9 -21.93 -13.89 -20.62
N ILE A 10 -22.24 -14.39 -19.41
CA ILE A 10 -21.23 -14.77 -18.40
C ILE A 10 -20.36 -15.91 -18.92
N ALA A 11 -20.97 -16.97 -19.49
CA ALA A 11 -20.23 -18.10 -20.05
C ALA A 11 -19.32 -17.67 -21.22
N LEU A 12 -19.83 -16.81 -22.11
CA LEU A 12 -19.04 -16.29 -23.24
C LEU A 12 -17.86 -15.44 -22.76
N PHE A 13 -18.06 -14.62 -21.72
CA PHE A 13 -17.00 -13.82 -21.11
C PHE A 13 -15.92 -14.69 -20.46
N VAL A 14 -16.31 -15.74 -19.73
CA VAL A 14 -15.38 -16.73 -19.15
C VAL A 14 -14.58 -17.45 -20.24
N ILE A 15 -15.22 -17.80 -21.35
CA ILE A 15 -14.55 -18.46 -22.49
C ILE A 15 -13.55 -17.52 -23.16
N ILE A 16 -13.92 -16.26 -23.41
CA ILE A 16 -13.05 -15.28 -24.05
C ILE A 16 -11.84 -14.95 -23.16
N THR A 17 -12.06 -14.81 -21.84
CA THR A 17 -10.96 -14.58 -20.88
C THR A 17 -10.01 -15.77 -20.79
N PHE A 18 -10.53 -17.01 -20.79
CA PHE A 18 -9.69 -18.22 -20.86
C PHE A 18 -8.91 -18.30 -22.18
N ALA A 19 -9.53 -17.97 -23.31
CA ALA A 19 -8.89 -18.02 -24.62
C ALA A 19 -7.77 -16.99 -24.75
N LEU A 20 -7.97 -15.76 -24.26
CA LEU A 20 -6.95 -14.71 -24.23
C LEU A 20 -5.79 -15.10 -23.31
N ALA A 21 -6.08 -15.67 -22.14
CA ALA A 21 -5.05 -16.18 -21.23
C ALA A 21 -4.22 -17.31 -21.87
N ALA A 22 -4.88 -18.27 -22.52
CA ALA A 22 -4.21 -19.39 -23.20
C ALA A 22 -3.34 -18.94 -24.39
N ALA A 23 -3.79 -17.96 -25.18
CA ALA A 23 -3.02 -17.39 -26.27
C ALA A 23 -1.78 -16.61 -25.79
N ALA A 24 -1.92 -15.88 -24.66
CA ALA A 24 -0.80 -15.21 -24.01
C ALA A 24 0.24 -16.22 -23.49
N LEU A 25 -0.22 -17.28 -22.81
CA LEU A 25 0.59 -18.42 -22.37
C LEU A 25 1.38 -19.04 -23.53
N GLY A 26 0.73 -19.29 -24.67
CA GLY A 26 1.39 -19.86 -25.86
C GLY A 26 2.47 -18.96 -26.44
N THR A 27 2.24 -17.64 -26.48
CA THR A 27 3.20 -16.66 -26.99
C THR A 27 4.41 -16.53 -26.06
N LEU A 28 4.19 -16.59 -24.74
CA LEU A 28 5.28 -16.55 -23.75
C LEU A 28 6.13 -17.80 -23.80
N ASN A 29 5.52 -18.99 -23.81
CA ASN A 29 6.26 -20.25 -23.86
C ASN A 29 7.22 -20.32 -25.05
N LYS A 30 6.81 -19.85 -26.23
CA LYS A 30 7.67 -19.83 -27.42
C LYS A 30 8.94 -18.98 -27.20
N ARG A 31 8.83 -17.83 -26.52
CA ARG A 31 9.96 -16.94 -26.27
C ARG A 31 10.84 -17.38 -25.11
N PHE A 32 10.25 -18.00 -24.08
CA PHE A 32 11.03 -18.65 -23.02
C PHE A 32 11.95 -19.72 -23.61
N ASN A 33 11.45 -20.50 -24.57
CA ASN A 33 12.28 -21.47 -25.29
C ASN A 33 13.41 -20.78 -26.10
N ASP A 34 13.20 -19.56 -26.60
CA ASP A 34 14.24 -18.81 -27.32
C ASP A 34 15.29 -18.21 -26.36
N LEU A 35 14.87 -17.73 -25.18
CA LEU A 35 15.79 -17.30 -24.10
C LEU A 35 16.60 -18.48 -23.56
N GLU A 36 15.99 -19.64 -23.38
CA GLU A 36 16.67 -20.87 -22.97
C GLU A 36 17.75 -21.28 -23.99
N LYS A 37 17.46 -21.18 -25.30
CA LYS A 37 18.48 -21.41 -26.34
C LYS A 37 19.63 -20.41 -26.28
N LYS A 38 19.34 -19.14 -25.93
CA LYS A 38 20.36 -18.10 -25.75
C LYS A 38 21.24 -18.39 -24.52
N LEU A 39 20.65 -18.90 -23.43
CA LEU A 39 21.34 -19.35 -22.22
C LEU A 39 22.31 -20.51 -22.48
N VAL A 40 21.88 -21.50 -23.28
CA VAL A 40 22.72 -22.66 -23.63
C VAL A 40 23.93 -22.27 -24.51
N THR A 41 23.80 -21.21 -25.32
CA THR A 41 24.86 -20.79 -26.27
C THR A 41 25.93 -19.88 -25.68
N THR A 42 25.76 -19.33 -24.47
CA THR A 42 26.70 -18.39 -23.82
C THR A 42 27.74 -19.02 -22.89
N THR A 43 27.90 -20.34 -22.86
CA THR A 43 28.90 -21.01 -21.99
C THR A 43 30.29 -21.10 -22.66
N THR A 44 31.14 -20.09 -22.47
CA THR A 44 32.59 -20.18 -22.76
C THR A 44 33.36 -20.10 -21.43
N PRO A 45 34.34 -20.97 -21.14
CA PRO A 45 34.97 -21.01 -19.83
C PRO A 45 35.98 -19.86 -19.66
N ILE A 46 35.82 -19.04 -18.63
CA ILE A 46 36.80 -18.02 -18.22
C ILE A 46 37.60 -18.55 -17.02
N SER A 47 38.92 -18.52 -17.18
CA SER A 47 39.93 -18.98 -16.23
C SER A 47 40.05 -18.06 -15.01
N THR A 48 40.38 -18.65 -13.86
CA THR A 48 40.41 -18.08 -12.50
C THR A 48 41.61 -17.16 -12.23
N THR A 49 41.36 -15.98 -11.64
CA THR A 49 42.22 -15.35 -10.60
C THR A 49 41.39 -14.47 -9.67
N THR A 50 41.64 -14.62 -8.37
CA THR A 50 40.94 -14.01 -7.23
C THR A 50 41.31 -12.54 -6.99
N ASN A 51 40.30 -11.67 -6.85
CA ASN A 51 40.27 -10.57 -5.88
C ASN A 51 38.82 -10.10 -5.67
N SER A 52 38.48 -9.89 -4.40
CA SER A 52 37.13 -9.74 -3.85
C SER A 52 36.51 -8.36 -4.12
N THR A 53 35.58 -8.34 -5.07
CA THR A 53 34.43 -7.43 -5.15
C THR A 53 33.26 -8.29 -5.65
N PRO A 54 32.03 -8.24 -5.09
CA PRO A 54 30.95 -9.06 -5.63
C PRO A 54 30.55 -8.51 -7.00
N SER A 55 31.15 -9.09 -8.05
CA SER A 55 30.72 -8.92 -9.44
C SER A 55 29.44 -9.73 -9.63
N GLY A 56 28.33 -9.24 -9.08
CA GLY A 56 27.02 -9.66 -9.55
C GLY A 56 26.89 -9.21 -11.00
N SER A 57 26.69 -10.14 -11.93
CA SER A 57 26.32 -9.81 -13.30
C SER A 57 25.14 -8.83 -13.27
N LEU A 58 25.31 -7.65 -13.90
CA LEU A 58 24.22 -6.67 -14.08
C LEU A 58 23.19 -7.15 -15.11
N ALA A 59 23.45 -8.25 -15.82
CA ALA A 59 22.46 -8.92 -16.65
C ALA A 59 21.54 -9.79 -15.77
N SER A 60 20.23 -9.58 -15.89
CA SER A 60 19.18 -10.36 -15.23
C SER A 60 18.29 -11.00 -16.28
N ILE A 61 18.21 -12.33 -16.24
CA ILE A 61 17.37 -13.11 -17.15
C ILE A 61 15.90 -12.82 -16.87
N LEU A 62 15.51 -12.75 -15.60
CA LEU A 62 14.15 -12.42 -15.18
C LEU A 62 13.73 -11.03 -15.71
N ALA A 63 14.61 -10.03 -15.65
CA ALA A 63 14.33 -8.71 -16.22
C ALA A 63 14.14 -8.75 -17.75
N GLU A 64 14.90 -9.59 -18.47
CA GLU A 64 14.74 -9.80 -19.91
C GLU A 64 13.41 -10.46 -20.29
N THR A 65 12.78 -11.21 -19.37
CA THR A 65 11.48 -11.85 -19.60
C THR A 65 10.29 -10.88 -19.49
N VAL A 66 10.48 -9.69 -18.91
CA VAL A 66 9.38 -8.73 -18.69
C VAL A 66 8.95 -8.12 -20.02
N ARG A 67 7.65 -8.18 -20.31
CA ARG A 67 7.05 -7.61 -21.53
C ARG A 67 5.90 -6.69 -21.17
N MET A 68 5.83 -5.54 -21.85
CA MET A 68 4.70 -4.62 -21.72
C MET A 68 3.37 -5.29 -22.10
N GLN A 69 3.36 -6.18 -23.10
CA GLN A 69 2.14 -6.87 -23.52
C GLN A 69 1.52 -7.70 -22.39
N ASP A 70 2.34 -8.38 -21.59
CA ASP A 70 1.89 -9.25 -20.50
C ASP A 70 1.31 -8.44 -19.35
N LEU A 71 1.99 -7.33 -19.02
CA LEU A 71 1.51 -6.36 -18.04
C LEU A 71 0.16 -5.77 -18.47
N LEU A 72 0.02 -5.33 -19.73
CA LEU A 72 -1.22 -4.75 -20.23
C LEU A 72 -2.39 -5.74 -20.25
N ILE A 73 -2.14 -7.05 -20.43
CA ILE A 73 -3.20 -8.06 -20.38
C ILE A 73 -3.84 -8.08 -19.00
N HIS A 74 -3.03 -8.13 -17.94
CA HIS A 74 -3.54 -8.15 -16.58
C HIS A 74 -4.19 -6.82 -16.19
N LEU A 75 -3.61 -5.67 -16.57
CA LEU A 75 -4.22 -4.36 -16.31
C LEU A 75 -5.58 -4.19 -17.00
N LYS A 76 -5.73 -4.65 -18.24
CA LYS A 76 -7.02 -4.63 -18.94
C LYS A 76 -8.07 -5.46 -18.22
N GLN A 77 -7.66 -6.60 -17.66
CA GLN A 77 -8.57 -7.47 -16.92
C GLN A 77 -8.99 -6.84 -15.58
N PHE A 78 -8.06 -6.19 -14.86
CA PHE A 78 -8.40 -5.44 -13.66
C PHE A 78 -9.36 -4.28 -14.00
N GLU A 79 -9.09 -3.52 -15.06
CA GLU A 79 -10.01 -2.45 -15.48
C GLU A 79 -11.39 -2.96 -15.87
N SER A 80 -11.50 -4.14 -16.51
CA SER A 80 -12.82 -4.71 -16.82
C SER A 80 -13.58 -5.06 -15.54
N PHE A 81 -12.92 -5.68 -14.55
CA PHE A 81 -13.54 -5.95 -13.25
C PHE A 81 -14.00 -4.67 -12.56
N ALA A 82 -13.21 -3.60 -12.64
CA ALA A 82 -13.65 -2.31 -12.12
C ALA A 82 -14.92 -1.82 -12.83
N ARG A 83 -14.88 -1.73 -14.16
CA ARG A 83 -15.97 -1.19 -14.99
C ARG A 83 -17.29 -1.96 -14.82
N GLU A 84 -17.21 -3.27 -14.68
CA GLU A 84 -18.38 -4.15 -14.46
C GLU A 84 -19.01 -3.97 -13.08
N ASN A 85 -18.28 -3.39 -12.11
CA ASN A 85 -18.69 -3.32 -10.70
C ASN A 85 -18.63 -1.89 -10.14
N GLY A 86 -19.23 -0.94 -10.87
CA GLY A 86 -19.34 0.45 -10.40
C GLY A 86 -18.07 1.28 -10.60
N ASN A 87 -17.20 0.85 -11.52
CA ASN A 87 -15.90 1.48 -11.82
C ASN A 87 -14.91 1.46 -10.65
N THR A 88 -14.90 0.38 -9.86
CA THR A 88 -14.01 0.21 -8.71
C THR A 88 -13.71 -1.27 -8.42
N ARG A 89 -12.56 -1.51 -7.78
CA ARG A 89 -12.14 -2.81 -7.22
C ARG A 89 -11.93 -2.69 -5.71
N ALA A 90 -12.59 -1.74 -5.06
CA ALA A 90 -12.55 -1.57 -3.62
C ALA A 90 -13.02 -2.81 -2.88
N ILE A 91 -12.45 -3.05 -1.71
CA ILE A 91 -12.87 -4.16 -0.86
C ILE A 91 -14.39 -4.14 -0.60
N GLY A 92 -14.98 -5.32 -0.44
CA GLY A 92 -16.43 -5.47 -0.29
C GLY A 92 -17.22 -5.35 -1.59
N THR A 93 -16.57 -5.03 -2.71
CA THR A 93 -17.21 -5.04 -4.05
C THR A 93 -16.96 -6.37 -4.77
N ALA A 94 -17.82 -6.67 -5.76
CA ALA A 94 -17.61 -7.81 -6.64
C ALA A 94 -16.37 -7.63 -7.56
N GLY A 95 -15.94 -6.39 -7.85
CA GLY A 95 -14.72 -6.10 -8.61
C GLY A 95 -13.44 -6.53 -7.86
N PHE A 96 -13.41 -6.34 -6.54
CA PHE A 96 -12.34 -6.87 -5.69
C PHE A 96 -12.30 -8.39 -5.71
N ALA A 97 -13.45 -9.04 -5.48
CA ALA A 97 -13.55 -10.50 -5.48
C ALA A 97 -13.11 -11.11 -6.83
N GLN A 98 -13.50 -10.51 -7.94
CA GLN A 98 -13.05 -10.91 -9.28
C GLN A 98 -11.54 -10.75 -9.46
N THR A 99 -10.96 -9.64 -8.98
CA THR A 99 -9.50 -9.39 -9.02
C THR A 99 -8.72 -10.48 -8.29
N VAL A 100 -9.10 -10.75 -7.04
CA VAL A 100 -8.50 -11.78 -6.17
C VAL A 100 -8.62 -13.16 -6.81
N ASN A 101 -9.81 -13.53 -7.28
CA ASN A 101 -10.05 -14.82 -7.94
C ASN A 101 -9.23 -14.96 -9.23
N TYR A 102 -9.10 -13.88 -10.01
CA TYR A 102 -8.31 -13.89 -11.23
C TYR A 102 -6.83 -14.16 -10.93
N ILE A 103 -6.24 -13.43 -9.99
CA ILE A 103 -4.84 -13.61 -9.57
C ILE A 103 -4.61 -15.05 -9.12
N GLU A 104 -5.47 -15.57 -8.23
CA GLU A 104 -5.37 -16.95 -7.76
C GLU A 104 -5.45 -17.97 -8.91
N ASN A 105 -6.36 -17.78 -9.85
CA ASN A 105 -6.52 -18.69 -11.00
C ASN A 105 -5.32 -18.64 -11.95
N GLN A 106 -4.74 -17.46 -12.18
CA GLN A 106 -3.52 -17.35 -12.99
C GLN A 106 -2.37 -18.13 -12.33
N LEU A 107 -2.22 -18.03 -11.01
CA LEU A 107 -1.17 -18.71 -10.25
C LEU A 107 -1.38 -20.23 -10.14
N LYS A 108 -2.63 -20.70 -10.12
CA LYS A 108 -2.98 -22.14 -10.04
C LYS A 108 -2.99 -22.88 -11.38
N THR A 109 -2.70 -22.20 -12.49
CA THR A 109 -2.65 -22.87 -13.80
C THR A 109 -1.59 -23.99 -13.77
N ASN A 110 -1.89 -25.15 -14.36
CA ASN A 110 -0.99 -26.33 -14.34
C ASN A 110 0.44 -26.05 -14.85
N SER A 111 0.64 -24.98 -15.62
CA SER A 111 1.94 -24.50 -16.08
C SER A 111 2.84 -23.91 -14.97
N TYR A 112 2.33 -23.76 -13.74
CA TYR A 112 3.04 -23.11 -12.62
C TYR A 112 3.05 -23.98 -11.35
N SER A 113 3.29 -25.28 -11.47
CA SER A 113 3.40 -26.21 -10.32
C SER A 113 4.55 -25.88 -9.36
N GLN A 114 5.39 -24.90 -9.73
CA GLN A 114 6.49 -24.34 -8.95
C GLN A 114 5.99 -23.36 -7.87
N LEU A 115 4.71 -23.00 -7.88
CA LEU A 115 4.10 -22.09 -6.92
C LEU A 115 3.03 -22.82 -6.08
N GLN A 116 3.08 -22.61 -4.78
CA GLN A 116 2.03 -22.99 -3.85
C GLN A 116 1.21 -21.76 -3.47
N VAL A 117 -0.07 -21.76 -3.83
CA VAL A 117 -0.99 -20.64 -3.61
C VAL A 117 -1.72 -20.77 -2.26
N ILE A 118 -1.77 -19.67 -1.53
CA ILE A 118 -2.42 -19.52 -0.23
C ILE A 118 -3.39 -18.34 -0.33
N ARG A 119 -4.62 -18.54 0.15
CA ARG A 119 -5.58 -17.47 0.37
C ARG A 119 -5.73 -17.26 1.88
N GLU A 120 -5.48 -16.05 2.33
CA GLU A 120 -5.74 -15.64 3.71
C GLU A 120 -7.05 -14.84 3.73
N THR A 121 -7.94 -15.13 4.66
CA THR A 121 -9.23 -14.44 4.79
C THR A 121 -9.34 -13.83 6.17
N PHE A 122 -9.76 -12.57 6.23
CA PHE A 122 -9.94 -11.86 7.49
C PHE A 122 -11.15 -10.91 7.44
N PRO A 123 -11.87 -10.74 8.56
CA PRO A 123 -13.07 -9.91 8.60
C PRO A 123 -12.74 -8.42 8.77
N ILE A 124 -13.42 -7.57 8.02
CA ILE A 124 -13.42 -6.11 8.18
C ILE A 124 -14.82 -5.63 8.56
N GLN A 125 -14.91 -4.72 9.54
CA GLN A 125 -16.18 -4.13 9.97
C GLN A 125 -16.69 -3.14 8.93
N ASN A 126 -17.97 -3.26 8.59
CA ASN A 126 -18.67 -2.40 7.66
C ASN A 126 -19.74 -1.59 8.39
N PHE A 127 -19.73 -0.29 8.18
CA PHE A 127 -20.77 0.61 8.64
C PHE A 127 -20.94 1.76 7.65
N SER A 128 -22.13 2.35 7.63
CA SER A 128 -22.36 3.66 7.04
C SER A 128 -22.81 4.65 8.10
N ILE A 129 -22.65 5.93 7.81
CA ILE A 129 -23.30 6.98 8.59
C ILE A 129 -24.74 7.13 8.08
N LYS A 130 -25.69 7.07 9.02
CA LYS A 130 -27.12 7.19 8.74
C LYS A 130 -27.56 8.63 8.99
N GLY A 131 -27.95 9.33 7.92
CA GLY A 131 -28.26 10.76 8.00
C GLY A 131 -27.02 11.62 8.25
N ASP A 132 -27.20 12.94 8.26
CA ASP A 132 -26.09 13.86 8.47
C ASP A 132 -25.75 13.93 9.98
N PRO A 133 -24.47 13.78 10.38
CA PRO A 133 -24.05 14.04 11.75
C PRO A 133 -24.40 15.45 12.21
N ILE A 134 -24.66 15.61 13.50
CA ILE A 134 -24.92 16.91 14.12
C ILE A 134 -23.73 17.30 14.98
N LEU A 135 -23.29 18.55 14.84
CA LEU A 135 -22.37 19.21 15.76
C LEU A 135 -22.82 20.65 15.97
N SER A 136 -22.98 21.03 17.23
CA SER A 136 -23.23 22.43 17.63
C SER A 136 -22.49 22.74 18.93
N TRP A 137 -22.26 24.02 19.19
CA TRP A 137 -21.76 24.47 20.49
C TRP A 137 -22.79 25.35 21.19
N SER A 138 -22.77 25.34 22.52
CA SER A 138 -23.52 26.28 23.34
C SER A 138 -22.69 26.85 24.48
N SER A 139 -22.84 28.15 24.72
CA SER A 139 -22.17 28.88 25.81
C SER A 139 -22.93 30.17 26.11
N ASN A 140 -23.14 30.48 27.40
CA ASN A 140 -23.82 31.70 27.85
C ASN A 140 -25.18 31.96 27.15
N GLY A 141 -25.98 30.91 26.94
CA GLY A 141 -27.29 31.00 26.30
C GLY A 141 -27.26 31.21 24.77
N LYS A 142 -26.08 31.25 24.15
CA LYS A 142 -25.92 31.23 22.69
C LYS A 142 -25.66 29.80 22.21
N THR A 143 -26.19 29.48 21.04
CA THR A 143 -25.98 28.20 20.36
C THR A 143 -25.71 28.45 18.89
N GLU A 144 -24.75 27.72 18.31
CA GLU A 144 -24.42 27.79 16.89
C GLU A 144 -24.13 26.39 16.35
N ASN A 145 -24.63 26.13 15.15
CA ASN A 145 -24.48 24.86 14.46
C ASN A 145 -23.30 24.91 13.49
N PHE A 146 -22.59 23.79 13.37
CA PHE A 146 -21.62 23.61 12.30
C PHE A 146 -22.27 22.95 11.10
N THR A 147 -21.74 23.24 9.91
CA THR A 147 -22.20 22.66 8.64
C THR A 147 -21.52 21.33 8.39
N TYR A 148 -22.30 20.28 8.18
CA TYR A 148 -21.81 18.99 7.66
C TYR A 148 -21.97 18.92 6.14
N SER A 149 -20.98 18.32 5.47
CA SER A 149 -21.03 17.92 4.07
C SER A 149 -19.94 16.88 3.81
N THR A 150 -20.20 15.96 2.88
CA THR A 150 -19.17 15.06 2.34
C THR A 150 -18.18 15.78 1.42
N ASN A 151 -18.45 17.03 1.04
CA ASN A 151 -17.50 17.87 0.31
C ASN A 151 -16.61 18.64 1.30
N LEU A 152 -15.39 18.14 1.51
CA LEU A 152 -14.41 18.70 2.45
C LEU A 152 -14.05 20.17 2.19
N SER A 153 -14.20 20.65 0.95
CA SER A 153 -13.91 22.06 0.60
C SER A 153 -14.95 23.05 1.09
N ARG A 154 -16.11 22.59 1.57
CA ARG A 154 -17.25 23.42 1.96
C ARG A 154 -17.81 23.11 3.35
N THR A 155 -17.30 22.06 4.01
CA THR A 155 -17.82 21.61 5.30
C THR A 155 -17.04 22.19 6.47
N ASP A 156 -17.73 22.42 7.59
CA ASP A 156 -17.08 22.75 8.85
C ASP A 156 -16.51 21.49 9.51
N PHE A 157 -17.15 20.33 9.29
CA PHE A 157 -16.70 19.07 9.87
C PHE A 157 -17.13 17.84 9.06
N THR A 158 -16.47 16.72 9.32
CA THR A 158 -16.82 15.37 8.87
C THR A 158 -16.58 14.36 10.00
N TYR A 159 -16.92 13.09 9.80
CA TYR A 159 -16.67 12.03 10.77
C TYR A 159 -15.32 11.35 10.53
N ALA A 160 -14.71 10.82 11.59
CA ALA A 160 -13.54 9.96 11.48
C ALA A 160 -13.96 8.54 11.07
N ASN A 161 -13.13 7.85 10.27
CA ASN A 161 -13.38 6.43 10.02
C ASN A 161 -13.22 5.62 11.32
N TYR A 162 -14.06 4.60 11.49
CA TYR A 162 -14.30 3.88 12.75
C TYR A 162 -14.75 4.75 13.94
N THR A 163 -15.38 5.91 13.68
CA THR A 163 -16.12 6.65 14.73
C THR A 163 -17.20 5.77 15.37
N ALA A 164 -17.39 5.87 16.69
CA ALA A 164 -18.55 5.26 17.33
C ALA A 164 -19.85 6.05 17.04
N ALA A 165 -20.98 5.36 17.21
CA ALA A 165 -22.30 5.99 17.14
C ALA A 165 -22.61 6.68 18.46
N ILE A 166 -23.38 7.76 18.40
CA ILE A 166 -23.89 8.47 19.56
C ILE A 166 -25.23 9.11 19.22
N ASN A 167 -26.23 8.90 20.09
CA ASN A 167 -27.48 9.66 20.03
C ASN A 167 -27.20 11.12 20.39
N LEU A 168 -28.09 12.04 20.00
CA LEU A 168 -27.97 13.46 20.33
C LEU A 168 -27.68 13.68 21.83
N THR A 169 -26.44 14.02 22.15
CA THR A 169 -25.92 14.13 23.53
C THR A 169 -25.10 15.39 23.69
N ILE A 170 -25.16 16.00 24.88
CA ILE A 170 -24.43 17.21 25.24
C ILE A 170 -23.26 16.84 26.16
N TYR A 171 -22.07 17.34 25.85
CA TYR A 171 -20.89 17.23 26.71
C TYR A 171 -20.25 18.59 26.96
N GLU A 172 -19.69 18.77 28.14
CA GLU A 172 -18.74 19.85 28.38
C GLU A 172 -17.52 19.63 27.47
N LEU A 173 -17.09 20.69 26.78
CA LEU A 173 -15.92 20.69 25.92
C LEU A 173 -14.70 21.17 26.70
N VAL A 174 -13.60 20.45 26.56
CA VAL A 174 -12.28 20.89 27.07
C VAL A 174 -11.21 20.74 26.00
N GLN A 175 -10.14 21.52 26.10
CA GLN A 175 -9.02 21.39 25.20
C GLN A 175 -8.00 20.38 25.75
N VAL A 176 -7.51 19.49 24.89
CA VAL A 176 -6.30 18.69 25.14
C VAL A 176 -5.08 19.49 24.69
N LYS A 177 -4.09 19.60 25.58
CA LYS A 177 -2.84 20.33 25.33
C LYS A 177 -1.82 19.44 24.59
N ASN A 178 -0.75 20.05 24.08
CA ASN A 178 0.39 19.36 23.48
C ASN A 178 0.03 18.28 22.43
N TYR A 179 -1.02 18.53 21.64
CA TYR A 179 -1.51 17.64 20.58
C TYR A 179 -2.08 16.27 21.04
N GLY A 180 -2.05 15.95 22.34
CA GLY A 180 -2.65 14.72 22.88
C GLY A 180 -1.81 13.46 22.67
N CYS A 181 -0.48 13.58 22.56
CA CYS A 181 0.39 12.42 22.36
C CYS A 181 0.86 11.73 23.64
N ASN A 182 0.56 12.31 24.80
CA ASN A 182 0.89 11.72 26.09
C ASN A 182 -0.37 11.53 26.92
N LYS A 183 -0.36 10.47 27.75
CA LYS A 183 -1.46 10.16 28.68
C LYS A 183 -1.80 11.34 29.61
N ASP A 184 -0.83 12.18 29.95
CA ASP A 184 -1.01 13.32 30.85
C ASP A 184 -1.66 14.53 30.18
N ASP A 185 -1.66 14.61 28.85
CA ASP A 185 -2.33 15.67 28.09
C ASP A 185 -3.86 15.63 28.28
N TYR A 186 -4.40 14.50 28.73
CA TYR A 186 -5.82 14.21 28.98
C TYR A 186 -6.18 14.32 30.47
N ALA A 187 -5.48 15.14 31.24
CA ALA A 187 -5.89 15.45 32.62
C ALA A 187 -7.24 16.18 32.63
N ASN A 188 -8.13 15.82 33.55
CA ASN A 188 -9.45 16.44 33.74
C ASN A 188 -10.42 16.32 32.54
N THR A 189 -10.28 15.29 31.70
CA THR A 189 -11.14 15.08 30.51
C THR A 189 -12.19 13.97 30.68
N THR A 190 -12.27 13.33 31.85
CA THR A 190 -13.22 12.24 32.12
C THR A 190 -14.67 12.71 31.98
N GLY A 191 -15.46 12.00 31.18
CA GLY A 191 -16.86 12.33 30.91
C GLY A 191 -17.09 13.52 29.99
N LYS A 192 -16.02 14.07 29.39
CA LYS A 192 -16.06 15.30 28.57
C LYS A 192 -15.79 15.01 27.10
N ALA A 193 -16.22 15.93 26.24
CA ALA A 193 -15.73 16.01 24.87
C ALA A 193 -14.38 16.75 24.86
N VAL A 194 -13.45 16.29 24.02
CA VAL A 194 -12.13 16.92 23.91
C VAL A 194 -11.90 17.53 22.54
N LEU A 195 -11.34 18.74 22.52
CA LEU A 195 -10.85 19.42 21.32
C LEU A 195 -9.33 19.20 21.21
N ILE A 196 -8.88 18.62 20.10
CA ILE A 196 -7.48 18.24 19.87
C ILE A 196 -6.99 18.82 18.54
N MET A 197 -5.87 19.55 18.56
CA MET A 197 -5.24 20.02 17.32
C MET A 197 -4.47 18.88 16.64
N ALA A 198 -4.54 18.82 15.30
CA ALA A 198 -3.71 17.97 14.46
C ALA A 198 -2.22 18.27 14.64
N GLY A 199 -1.37 17.25 14.45
CA GLY A 199 0.07 17.32 14.66
C GLY A 199 0.54 16.53 15.89
N GLY A 200 1.79 16.72 16.29
CA GLY A 200 2.44 15.92 17.34
C GLY A 200 3.18 14.70 16.78
N THR A 201 3.72 13.88 17.67
CA THR A 201 4.55 12.71 17.33
C THR A 201 3.75 11.41 17.22
N CYS A 202 2.42 11.48 17.32
CA CYS A 202 1.51 10.36 17.35
C CYS A 202 0.34 10.57 16.37
N THR A 203 -0.23 9.48 15.91
CA THR A 203 -1.38 9.37 15.01
C THR A 203 -2.71 9.72 15.67
N TYR A 204 -3.75 9.97 14.88
CA TYR A 204 -5.11 10.16 15.39
C TYR A 204 -5.65 8.94 16.15
N ALA A 205 -5.29 7.73 15.71
CA ALA A 205 -5.68 6.49 16.37
C ALA A 205 -5.10 6.39 17.78
N GLU A 206 -3.79 6.65 17.95
CA GLU A 206 -3.13 6.65 19.27
C GLU A 206 -3.76 7.69 20.20
N LYS A 207 -4.09 8.89 19.68
CA LYS A 207 -4.82 9.92 20.45
C LYS A 207 -6.20 9.42 20.91
N GLY A 208 -6.91 8.69 20.05
CA GLY A 208 -8.20 8.08 20.38
C GLY A 208 -8.09 7.03 21.48
N GLU A 209 -7.04 6.20 21.46
CA GLU A 209 -6.78 5.21 22.50
C GLU A 209 -6.42 5.84 23.84
N LEU A 210 -5.50 6.81 23.85
CA LEU A 210 -5.14 7.55 25.06
C LEU A 210 -6.38 8.19 25.68
N ALA A 211 -7.23 8.81 24.87
CA ALA A 211 -8.50 9.39 25.31
C ALA A 211 -9.44 8.32 25.91
N ALA A 212 -9.56 7.15 25.28
CA ALA A 212 -10.37 6.05 25.78
C ALA A 212 -9.88 5.57 27.16
N THR A 213 -8.56 5.48 27.39
CA THR A 213 -8.01 5.12 28.71
C THR A 213 -8.31 6.15 29.82
N LYS A 214 -8.77 7.34 29.44
CA LYS A 214 -9.10 8.46 30.33
C LYS A 214 -10.60 8.71 30.45
N ASN A 215 -11.41 7.80 29.92
CA ASN A 215 -12.87 7.89 29.91
C ASN A 215 -13.38 9.21 29.29
N VAL A 216 -12.70 9.68 28.23
CA VAL A 216 -13.22 10.75 27.37
C VAL A 216 -14.51 10.28 26.70
N SER A 217 -15.46 11.19 26.47
CA SER A 217 -16.78 10.85 25.89
C SER A 217 -16.92 11.16 24.41
N ALA A 218 -16.15 12.09 23.86
CA ALA A 218 -16.13 12.39 22.42
C ALA A 218 -14.83 13.08 21.99
N LEU A 219 -14.43 12.88 20.73
CA LEU A 219 -13.21 13.44 20.13
C LEU A 219 -13.57 14.45 19.04
N LEU A 220 -13.10 15.69 19.16
CA LEU A 220 -13.15 16.70 18.10
C LEU A 220 -11.72 17.06 17.70
N PHE A 221 -11.28 16.56 16.54
CA PHE A 221 -9.98 16.89 15.98
C PHE A 221 -10.10 18.07 15.03
N TYR A 222 -9.15 19.00 15.03
CA TYR A 222 -9.11 20.07 14.04
C TYR A 222 -7.72 20.28 13.48
N ASN A 223 -7.67 20.65 12.21
CA ASN A 223 -6.42 20.76 11.46
C ASN A 223 -5.59 21.99 11.90
N HIS A 224 -4.30 22.09 11.53
CA HIS A 224 -3.40 23.16 12.00
C HIS A 224 -3.42 24.44 11.14
N GLY A 225 -3.99 24.41 9.94
CA GLY A 225 -4.20 25.59 9.10
C GLY A 225 -2.95 26.29 8.55
N SER A 226 -1.78 25.63 8.57
CA SER A 226 -0.51 26.23 8.08
C SER A 226 -0.32 26.09 6.56
N THR A 227 -1.08 25.21 5.92
CA THR A 227 -1.12 24.99 4.46
C THR A 227 -2.57 25.05 3.96
N THR A 228 -2.76 25.31 2.67
CA THR A 228 -4.10 25.32 2.05
C THR A 228 -4.85 24.00 2.24
N SER A 229 -4.15 22.86 2.15
CA SER A 229 -4.74 21.54 2.41
C SER A 229 -5.13 21.34 3.88
N SER A 230 -4.43 21.99 4.81
CA SER A 230 -4.72 21.92 6.24
C SER A 230 -5.83 22.86 6.73
N LEU A 231 -6.53 23.55 5.82
CA LEU A 231 -7.68 24.40 6.16
C LEU A 231 -8.98 23.58 6.27
N ALA A 232 -9.12 22.57 5.42
CA ALA A 232 -10.25 21.65 5.41
C ALA A 232 -10.13 20.60 6.54
N PRO A 233 -11.23 19.93 6.94
CA PRO A 233 -11.15 18.76 7.79
C PRO A 233 -10.25 17.69 7.17
N ALA A 234 -9.50 16.99 8.02
CA ALA A 234 -8.71 15.84 7.60
C ALA A 234 -9.56 14.58 7.53
N THR A 235 -9.34 13.73 6.52
CA THR A 235 -9.82 12.34 6.55
C THR A 235 -8.76 11.48 7.23
N PHE A 236 -9.15 10.76 8.28
CA PHE A 236 -8.27 9.85 8.99
C PHE A 236 -9.08 8.70 9.58
N ARG A 237 -8.37 7.72 10.13
CA ARG A 237 -8.95 6.52 10.72
C ARG A 237 -8.53 6.36 12.16
N LEU A 238 -9.48 5.97 13.00
CA LEU A 238 -9.19 5.42 14.33
C LEU A 238 -9.02 3.91 14.23
N ARG A 239 -8.69 3.25 15.34
CA ARG A 239 -8.69 1.78 15.36
C ARG A 239 -10.09 1.23 15.14
N GLN A 240 -10.19 0.05 14.52
CA GLN A 240 -11.47 -0.65 14.38
C GLN A 240 -12.14 -0.94 15.73
N ALA A 241 -11.36 -1.13 16.79
CA ALA A 241 -11.85 -1.30 18.17
C ALA A 241 -12.26 0.01 18.86
N ASN A 242 -12.21 1.16 18.17
CA ASN A 242 -12.56 2.45 18.76
C ASN A 242 -14.03 2.47 19.22
N ILE A 243 -14.22 3.00 20.44
CA ILE A 243 -15.53 3.13 21.08
C ILE A 243 -15.99 4.58 21.23
N LEU A 244 -15.17 5.56 20.82
CA LEU A 244 -15.47 6.97 20.99
C LEU A 244 -16.07 7.59 19.72
N PRO A 245 -17.13 8.42 19.82
CA PRO A 245 -17.57 9.23 18.70
C PRO A 245 -16.48 10.28 18.38
N ALA A 246 -16.15 10.42 17.10
CA ALA A 246 -15.03 11.21 16.64
C ALA A 246 -15.36 12.00 15.37
N LEU A 247 -15.13 13.30 15.42
CA LEU A 247 -15.31 14.22 14.30
C LEU A 247 -13.99 14.91 13.95
N SER A 248 -13.84 15.22 12.67
CA SER A 248 -12.76 16.02 12.09
C SER A 248 -13.31 17.37 11.67
N LEU A 249 -12.72 18.45 12.14
CA LEU A 249 -13.16 19.82 11.94
C LEU A 249 -12.19 20.56 11.02
N SER A 250 -12.73 21.51 10.27
CA SER A 250 -11.95 22.51 9.55
C SER A 250 -11.11 23.33 10.54
N TYR A 251 -10.03 23.93 10.06
CA TYR A 251 -9.22 24.81 10.91
C TYR A 251 -10.06 25.95 11.49
N ALA A 252 -10.94 26.54 10.67
CA ALA A 252 -11.81 27.63 11.11
C ALA A 252 -12.77 27.19 12.23
N ALA A 253 -13.43 26.04 12.07
CA ALA A 253 -14.36 25.50 13.06
C ALA A 253 -13.65 25.09 14.37
N GLY A 254 -12.49 24.44 14.28
CA GLY A 254 -11.70 24.13 15.46
C GLY A 254 -11.18 25.37 16.19
N ARG A 255 -10.76 26.40 15.44
CA ARG A 255 -10.27 27.65 16.00
C ARG A 255 -11.37 28.46 16.68
N SER A 256 -12.60 28.43 16.16
CA SER A 256 -13.74 29.09 16.82
C SER A 256 -14.03 28.46 18.19
N LEU A 257 -14.06 27.11 18.28
CA LEU A 257 -14.22 26.40 19.56
C LEU A 257 -13.07 26.68 20.52
N PHE A 258 -11.82 26.66 20.04
CA PHE A 258 -10.65 26.97 20.87
C PHE A 258 -10.72 28.41 21.43
N ASN A 259 -11.09 29.39 20.61
CA ASN A 259 -11.24 30.77 21.07
C ASN A 259 -12.36 30.89 22.11
N LEU A 260 -13.48 30.20 21.88
CA LEU A 260 -14.60 30.19 22.82
C LEU A 260 -14.21 29.60 24.18
N LEU A 261 -13.44 28.51 24.21
CA LEU A 261 -12.90 27.93 25.45
C LEU A 261 -12.01 28.90 26.23
N ASN A 262 -11.35 29.85 25.56
CA ASN A 262 -10.52 30.86 26.20
C ASN A 262 -11.32 32.10 26.67
N SER A 263 -12.51 32.33 26.11
CA SER A 263 -13.33 33.51 26.41
C SER A 263 -14.57 33.22 27.28
N SER A 264 -14.89 31.95 27.52
CA SER A 264 -16.09 31.51 28.24
C SER A 264 -15.74 30.61 29.43
N ASN A 265 -16.52 30.71 30.51
CA ASN A 265 -16.36 29.86 31.69
C ASN A 265 -16.75 28.39 31.43
N SER A 266 -17.66 28.16 30.48
CA SER A 266 -18.11 26.82 30.09
C SER A 266 -18.56 26.82 28.63
N VAL A 267 -18.17 25.78 27.92
CA VAL A 267 -18.58 25.51 26.54
C VAL A 267 -19.08 24.08 26.50
N ASN A 268 -20.28 23.89 25.97
CA ASN A 268 -20.81 22.57 25.72
C ASN A 268 -20.87 22.32 24.21
N VAL A 269 -20.69 21.07 23.80
CA VAL A 269 -20.95 20.61 22.43
C VAL A 269 -22.09 19.61 22.43
N THR A 270 -22.98 19.75 21.45
CA THR A 270 -24.02 18.75 21.18
C THR A 270 -23.60 17.96 19.95
N LEU A 271 -23.64 16.64 20.04
CA LEU A 271 -23.21 15.77 18.95
C LEU A 271 -24.11 14.55 18.77
N GLU A 272 -24.36 14.21 17.50
CA GLU A 272 -25.08 13.03 17.07
C GLU A 272 -24.35 12.40 15.89
N ILE A 273 -24.11 11.09 15.96
CA ILE A 273 -23.58 10.28 14.87
C ILE A 273 -24.40 8.99 14.86
N GLN A 274 -25.31 8.85 13.91
CA GLN A 274 -26.03 7.59 13.73
C GLN A 274 -25.27 6.70 12.76
N ARG A 275 -25.14 5.42 13.08
CA ARG A 275 -24.52 4.43 12.21
C ARG A 275 -25.54 3.37 11.82
N GLU A 276 -25.44 2.89 10.58
CA GLU A 276 -25.99 1.61 10.20
C GLU A 276 -24.85 0.61 10.12
N ASN A 277 -24.83 -0.35 11.06
CA ASN A 277 -23.82 -1.40 11.08
C ASN A 277 -24.27 -2.53 10.17
N TYR A 278 -23.45 -2.86 9.17
CA TYR A 278 -23.71 -3.97 8.24
C TYR A 278 -22.99 -5.25 8.66
N GLY A 279 -22.40 -5.28 9.86
CA GLY A 279 -21.62 -6.42 10.36
C GLY A 279 -20.18 -6.40 9.86
N THR A 280 -19.63 -7.58 9.60
CA THR A 280 -18.31 -7.76 8.99
C THR A 280 -18.44 -8.40 7.62
N PHE A 281 -17.54 -8.08 6.70
CA PHE A 281 -17.34 -8.82 5.45
C PHE A 281 -15.91 -9.31 5.36
N ASP A 282 -15.73 -10.40 4.61
CA ASP A 282 -14.42 -11.01 4.41
C ASP A 282 -13.62 -10.25 3.36
N VAL A 283 -12.36 -9.99 3.68
CA VAL A 283 -11.32 -9.50 2.77
C VAL A 283 -10.26 -10.59 2.62
N HIS A 284 -9.57 -10.60 1.48
CA HIS A 284 -8.62 -11.65 1.15
C HIS A 284 -7.24 -11.09 0.82
N ASN A 285 -6.19 -11.71 1.35
CA ASN A 285 -4.88 -11.69 0.72
C ASN A 285 -4.76 -12.94 -0.16
N ILE A 286 -4.08 -12.80 -1.30
CA ILE A 286 -3.57 -13.95 -2.06
C ILE A 286 -2.07 -13.95 -1.95
N CYS A 287 -1.47 -15.09 -1.66
CA CYS A 287 -0.03 -15.27 -1.72
C CYS A 287 0.31 -16.50 -2.54
N ALA A 288 1.47 -16.50 -3.19
CA ALA A 288 2.05 -17.66 -3.86
C ALA A 288 3.53 -17.73 -3.52
N HIS A 289 3.98 -18.86 -2.98
CA HIS A 289 5.39 -19.05 -2.69
C HIS A 289 6.00 -20.17 -3.54
N THR A 290 7.29 -20.06 -3.84
CA THR A 290 8.02 -21.09 -4.55
C THR A 290 8.11 -22.36 -3.73
N VAL A 291 7.88 -23.52 -4.36
CA VAL A 291 8.04 -24.84 -3.72
C VAL A 291 9.51 -25.16 -3.42
N ASP A 292 10.42 -24.56 -4.18
CA ASP A 292 11.86 -24.62 -3.99
C ASP A 292 12.36 -23.45 -3.11
N GLY A 293 13.57 -23.61 -2.57
CA GLY A 293 14.24 -22.64 -1.72
C GLY A 293 14.01 -22.88 -0.22
N ASN A 294 14.89 -22.32 0.61
CA ASN A 294 14.80 -22.48 2.06
C ASN A 294 13.63 -21.66 2.62
N SER A 295 12.61 -22.36 3.15
CA SER A 295 11.40 -21.74 3.67
C SER A 295 11.61 -20.94 4.96
N THR A 296 12.73 -21.13 5.66
CA THR A 296 13.16 -20.31 6.81
C THR A 296 13.82 -18.99 6.40
N LYS A 297 14.01 -18.76 5.10
CA LYS A 297 14.61 -17.56 4.51
C LYS A 297 13.78 -17.12 3.31
N THR A 298 12.81 -16.25 3.56
CA THR A 298 11.82 -15.83 2.57
C THR A 298 12.07 -14.40 2.09
N ILE A 299 12.11 -14.21 0.77
CA ILE A 299 12.03 -12.90 0.11
C ILE A 299 10.55 -12.67 -0.21
N MET A 300 9.94 -11.66 0.43
CA MET A 300 8.56 -11.27 0.18
C MET A 300 8.49 -10.24 -0.95
N VAL A 301 7.53 -10.39 -1.85
CA VAL A 301 7.21 -9.43 -2.91
C VAL A 301 5.73 -9.07 -2.80
N GLY A 302 5.44 -7.83 -2.43
CA GLY A 302 4.10 -7.34 -2.11
C GLY A 302 3.58 -6.29 -3.09
N SER A 303 2.27 -6.27 -3.23
CA SER A 303 1.46 -5.22 -3.89
C SER A 303 0.04 -5.32 -3.35
N HIS A 304 -0.77 -4.27 -3.30
CA HIS A 304 -2.18 -4.44 -2.92
C HIS A 304 -3.09 -4.64 -4.14
N SER A 305 -4.21 -5.30 -3.90
CA SER A 305 -5.15 -5.77 -4.92
C SER A 305 -6.48 -5.06 -4.92
N ASP A 306 -6.76 -4.20 -3.94
CA ASP A 306 -7.91 -3.31 -3.95
C ASP A 306 -7.63 -2.00 -4.72
N SER A 307 -8.66 -1.16 -4.80
CA SER A 307 -8.59 0.24 -5.22
C SER A 307 -9.47 1.07 -4.28
N VAL A 308 -9.42 2.39 -4.36
CA VAL A 308 -10.46 3.21 -3.74
C VAL A 308 -11.85 3.02 -4.38
N PRO A 309 -12.95 3.32 -3.64
CA PRO A 309 -14.30 3.34 -4.21
C PRO A 309 -14.48 4.35 -5.36
N ALA A 310 -13.67 5.41 -5.37
CA ALA A 310 -13.80 6.52 -6.32
C ALA A 310 -13.33 6.18 -7.74
N GLY A 311 -12.57 5.10 -7.96
CA GLY A 311 -11.99 4.83 -9.27
C GLY A 311 -11.51 3.40 -9.49
N PRO A 312 -11.10 3.10 -10.74
CA PRO A 312 -10.78 1.74 -11.15
C PRO A 312 -9.43 1.23 -10.59
N GLY A 313 -8.55 2.15 -10.20
CA GLY A 313 -7.29 1.84 -9.52
C GLY A 313 -6.32 1.04 -10.39
N ILE A 314 -6.04 1.53 -11.60
CA ILE A 314 -5.18 0.81 -12.56
C ILE A 314 -3.72 1.15 -12.36
N ASN A 315 -3.36 2.41 -12.15
CA ASN A 315 -2.05 2.70 -11.60
C ASN A 315 -2.02 2.31 -10.13
N ASP A 316 -3.07 2.63 -9.38
CA ASP A 316 -3.18 2.45 -7.94
C ASP A 316 -4.24 1.40 -7.51
N ASN A 317 -3.88 0.13 -7.30
CA ASN A 317 -2.56 -0.46 -7.55
C ASN A 317 -2.63 -1.66 -8.49
N GLY A 318 -3.40 -1.52 -9.57
CA GLY A 318 -3.37 -2.46 -10.68
C GLY A 318 -1.96 -2.66 -11.25
N SER A 319 -1.14 -1.61 -11.30
CA SER A 319 0.22 -1.63 -11.84
C SER A 319 1.18 -2.48 -11.01
N GLY A 320 1.22 -2.29 -9.68
CA GLY A 320 1.98 -3.15 -8.78
C GLY A 320 1.44 -4.59 -8.79
N SER A 321 0.11 -4.76 -8.73
CA SER A 321 -0.54 -6.08 -8.78
C SER A 321 -0.19 -6.87 -10.05
N ALA A 322 -0.24 -6.23 -11.22
CA ALA A 322 0.08 -6.84 -12.49
C ALA A 322 1.58 -7.12 -12.63
N ALA A 323 2.44 -6.19 -12.18
CA ALA A 323 3.88 -6.41 -12.12
C ALA A 323 4.22 -7.64 -11.28
N ASN A 324 3.71 -7.69 -10.05
CA ASN A 324 3.90 -8.80 -9.12
C ASN A 324 3.46 -10.14 -9.75
N LEU A 325 2.32 -10.15 -10.45
CA LEU A 325 1.82 -11.34 -11.15
C LEU A 325 2.76 -11.77 -12.27
N VAL A 326 3.19 -10.84 -13.14
CA VAL A 326 4.14 -11.16 -14.21
C VAL A 326 5.46 -11.69 -13.65
N LEU A 327 5.98 -11.12 -12.56
CA LEU A 327 7.19 -11.64 -11.90
C LEU A 327 7.01 -13.07 -11.40
N ALA A 328 5.88 -13.36 -10.73
CA ALA A 328 5.58 -14.70 -10.23
C ALA A 328 5.48 -15.72 -11.38
N LEU A 329 4.74 -15.39 -12.43
CA LEU A 329 4.54 -16.27 -13.58
C LEU A 329 5.85 -16.49 -14.37
N ASN A 330 6.65 -15.44 -14.55
CA ASN A 330 7.92 -15.56 -15.26
C ASN A 330 8.94 -16.36 -14.47
N LEU A 331 9.06 -16.14 -13.15
CA LEU A 331 9.92 -16.94 -12.29
C LEU A 331 9.51 -18.41 -12.30
N ALA A 332 8.22 -18.70 -12.19
CA ALA A 332 7.71 -20.08 -12.24
C ALA A 332 8.07 -20.78 -13.55
N ARG A 333 7.97 -20.09 -14.70
CA ARG A 333 8.41 -20.63 -16.00
C ARG A 333 9.91 -20.88 -16.04
N LEU A 334 10.72 -19.94 -15.55
CA LEU A 334 12.17 -20.15 -15.46
C LEU A 334 12.49 -21.36 -14.58
N TYR A 335 11.85 -21.51 -13.42
CA TYR A 335 12.04 -22.65 -12.53
C TYR A 335 11.58 -24.00 -13.10
N SER A 336 10.70 -23.98 -14.10
CA SER A 336 10.30 -25.19 -14.83
C SER A 336 11.34 -25.63 -15.87
N SER A 337 12.27 -24.75 -16.26
CA SER A 337 13.40 -25.06 -17.13
C SER A 337 14.56 -25.65 -16.32
N ASN A 338 15.31 -26.57 -16.91
CA ASN A 338 16.53 -27.13 -16.33
C ASN A 338 17.73 -26.18 -16.44
N SER A 339 17.62 -25.11 -17.23
CA SER A 339 18.72 -24.20 -17.55
C SER A 339 18.79 -22.99 -16.62
N TYR A 340 17.76 -22.77 -15.80
CA TYR A 340 17.73 -21.69 -14.82
C TYR A 340 18.01 -22.22 -13.42
N SER A 341 19.02 -21.65 -12.75
CA SER A 341 19.33 -22.02 -11.37
C SER A 341 18.26 -21.50 -10.43
N LYS A 342 17.70 -22.37 -9.61
CA LYS A 342 16.72 -21.99 -8.60
C LYS A 342 17.41 -21.27 -7.44
N TYR A 343 16.74 -20.26 -6.89
CA TYR A 343 17.27 -19.52 -5.76
C TYR A 343 17.33 -20.39 -4.49
N PRO A 344 18.32 -20.20 -3.60
CA PRO A 344 18.41 -20.89 -2.32
C PRO A 344 17.39 -20.36 -1.28
N TYR A 345 16.68 -19.28 -1.59
CA TYR A 345 15.66 -18.65 -0.75
C TYR A 345 14.27 -18.95 -1.29
N ARG A 346 13.29 -19.07 -0.39
CA ARG A 346 11.89 -19.09 -0.82
C ARG A 346 11.49 -17.70 -1.28
N ILE A 347 10.84 -17.60 -2.44
CA ILE A 347 10.20 -16.36 -2.90
C ILE A 347 8.72 -16.46 -2.57
N ARG A 348 8.14 -15.43 -1.95
CA ARG A 348 6.70 -15.33 -1.72
C ARG A 348 6.15 -14.03 -2.30
N PHE A 349 5.31 -14.17 -3.31
CA PHE A 349 4.53 -13.08 -3.89
C PHE A 349 3.21 -12.96 -3.13
N CYS A 350 2.80 -11.75 -2.76
CA CYS A 350 1.55 -11.50 -2.05
C CYS A 350 0.81 -10.27 -2.59
N TRP A 351 -0.51 -10.42 -2.66
CA TRP A 351 -1.47 -9.41 -3.02
C TRP A 351 -2.31 -9.08 -1.80
N TRP A 352 -2.04 -7.93 -1.19
CA TRP A 352 -2.69 -7.49 0.03
C TRP A 352 -4.11 -6.99 -0.27
N GLY A 353 -5.05 -7.32 0.60
CA GLY A 353 -6.41 -6.78 0.55
C GLY A 353 -6.57 -5.63 1.54
N GLY A 354 -7.25 -4.57 1.15
CA GLY A 354 -7.61 -3.49 2.07
C GLY A 354 -6.41 -2.63 2.47
N GLU A 355 -5.50 -2.36 1.53
CA GLU A 355 -4.43 -1.37 1.73
C GLU A 355 -5.02 0.02 1.88
N GLU A 356 -5.97 0.34 1.00
CA GLU A 356 -6.64 1.64 0.86
C GLU A 356 -7.41 1.99 2.13
N ILE A 357 -7.70 0.95 2.93
CA ILE A 357 -8.39 1.08 4.19
C ILE A 357 -7.50 1.12 5.43
N GLY A 358 -6.18 1.16 5.25
CA GLY A 358 -5.20 1.18 6.32
C GLY A 358 -4.38 -0.11 6.41
N LEU A 359 -3.79 -0.56 5.30
CA LEU A 359 -2.83 -1.68 5.23
C LEU A 359 -3.35 -2.98 5.85
N THR A 360 -4.67 -3.18 5.85
CA THR A 360 -5.31 -4.19 6.72
C THR A 360 -4.83 -5.61 6.39
N GLY A 361 -4.64 -5.92 5.11
CA GLY A 361 -4.10 -7.21 4.66
C GLY A 361 -2.67 -7.46 5.08
N ALA A 362 -1.76 -6.49 4.90
CA ALA A 362 -0.37 -6.63 5.31
C ALA A 362 -0.22 -6.70 6.85
N ILE A 363 -1.02 -5.91 7.59
CA ILE A 363 -1.08 -5.97 9.06
C ILE A 363 -1.54 -7.36 9.50
N TYR A 364 -2.64 -7.85 8.93
CA TYR A 364 -3.15 -9.18 9.24
C TYR A 364 -2.09 -10.25 8.98
N HIS A 365 -1.43 -10.22 7.81
CA HIS A 365 -0.39 -11.17 7.46
C HIS A 365 0.76 -11.18 8.48
N VAL A 366 1.29 -10.00 8.84
CA VAL A 366 2.37 -9.89 9.81
C VAL A 366 1.94 -10.38 11.20
N GLN A 367 0.72 -10.05 11.64
CA GLN A 367 0.18 -10.53 12.92
C GLN A 367 0.00 -12.05 12.95
N GLN A 368 -0.51 -12.65 11.87
CA GLN A 368 -0.63 -14.11 11.79
C GLN A 368 0.76 -14.78 11.78
N ALA A 369 1.71 -14.24 11.01
CA ALA A 369 3.08 -14.76 10.97
C ALA A 369 3.79 -14.65 12.33
N GLN A 370 3.49 -13.60 13.11
CA GLN A 370 4.02 -13.40 14.46
C GLN A 370 3.46 -14.42 15.46
N ASN A 371 2.16 -14.70 15.39
CA ASN A 371 1.45 -15.58 16.31
C ASN A 371 1.50 -17.06 15.89
N SER A 372 2.08 -17.36 14.73
CA SER A 372 2.11 -18.72 14.19
C SER A 372 2.90 -19.69 15.08
N SER A 373 2.22 -20.76 15.51
CA SER A 373 2.77 -21.83 16.35
C SER A 373 3.11 -23.11 15.57
N THR A 374 2.84 -23.17 14.25
CA THR A 374 2.95 -24.35 13.36
C THR A 374 3.20 -23.95 11.89
N PRO A 375 3.77 -24.84 11.03
CA PRO A 375 5.17 -25.24 11.01
C PRO A 375 6.15 -24.04 11.00
N ASP A 376 7.43 -24.30 11.26
CA ASP A 376 8.48 -23.28 11.37
C ASP A 376 8.52 -22.27 10.22
N ASP A 377 8.02 -22.60 9.04
CA ASP A 377 8.25 -21.86 7.80
C ASP A 377 7.39 -20.60 7.63
N LEU A 378 6.25 -20.44 8.29
CA LEU A 378 5.40 -19.24 8.21
C LEU A 378 5.73 -18.16 9.25
N LYS A 379 6.70 -18.41 10.13
CA LYS A 379 7.09 -17.48 11.18
C LYS A 379 7.53 -16.15 10.59
N LEU A 380 7.13 -15.06 11.26
CA LEU A 380 7.52 -13.70 10.87
C LEU A 380 9.04 -13.55 10.76
N PHE A 381 9.79 -14.21 11.66
CA PHE A 381 11.25 -14.24 11.62
C PHE A 381 11.80 -14.79 10.30
N ASN A 382 11.11 -15.64 9.55
CA ASN A 382 11.65 -16.18 8.30
C ASN A 382 11.64 -15.18 7.15
N ASN A 383 10.84 -14.12 7.24
CA ASN A 383 10.80 -13.07 6.25
C ASN A 383 12.08 -12.23 6.37
N LEU A 384 12.98 -12.35 5.40
CA LEU A 384 14.24 -11.61 5.40
C LEU A 384 14.05 -10.17 4.95
N ILE A 385 13.16 -9.97 3.98
CA ILE A 385 12.88 -8.68 3.35
C ILE A 385 11.47 -8.65 2.77
N ASN A 386 10.85 -7.46 2.75
CA ASN A 386 9.68 -7.14 1.93
C ASN A 386 10.04 -6.17 0.79
N LEU A 387 9.84 -6.59 -0.46
CA LEU A 387 9.86 -5.71 -1.63
C LEU A 387 8.42 -5.29 -1.95
N ASN A 388 8.12 -4.00 -1.88
CA ASN A 388 6.78 -3.47 -2.11
C ASN A 388 6.70 -2.73 -3.44
N TYR A 389 5.67 -3.05 -4.21
CA TYR A 389 5.40 -2.45 -5.51
C TYR A 389 4.03 -1.80 -5.52
N ASP A 390 4.05 -0.48 -5.54
CA ASP A 390 2.88 0.37 -5.46
C ASP A 390 3.01 1.49 -6.50
N MET A 391 1.95 1.73 -7.27
CA MET A 391 1.89 2.71 -8.37
C MET A 391 3.17 2.74 -9.22
N LEU A 392 3.38 1.75 -10.07
CA LEU A 392 4.57 1.64 -10.92
C LEU A 392 4.43 2.27 -12.31
N GLY A 393 3.28 2.84 -12.67
CA GLY A 393 2.98 3.30 -14.04
C GLY A 393 2.48 4.73 -14.18
N SER A 394 2.82 5.64 -13.27
CA SER A 394 2.30 7.03 -13.29
C SER A 394 2.59 7.77 -14.60
N PRO A 395 1.68 8.64 -15.07
CA PRO A 395 1.81 9.30 -16.37
C PRO A 395 2.93 10.35 -16.41
N ASN A 396 3.21 11.02 -15.30
CA ASN A 396 4.30 11.99 -15.16
C ASN A 396 5.38 11.43 -14.22
N TYR A 397 5.73 10.15 -14.43
CA TYR A 397 6.51 9.33 -13.52
C TYR A 397 7.84 9.94 -13.06
N ILE A 398 8.27 9.47 -11.90
CA ILE A 398 9.68 9.31 -11.54
C ILE A 398 10.03 7.82 -11.53
N PHE A 399 11.29 7.47 -11.75
CA PHE A 399 11.84 6.16 -11.39
C PHE A 399 12.20 6.18 -9.90
N GLY A 400 11.16 6.20 -9.07
CA GLY A 400 11.30 6.36 -7.63
C GLY A 400 11.72 5.06 -6.92
N ILE A 401 12.70 5.19 -6.05
CA ILE A 401 13.23 4.14 -5.17
C ILE A 401 12.86 4.51 -3.74
N TYR A 402 12.23 3.60 -2.99
CA TYR A 402 12.00 3.84 -1.57
C TYR A 402 13.34 4.09 -0.85
N ASN A 403 13.46 5.27 -0.23
CA ASN A 403 14.71 5.67 0.38
C ASN A 403 14.92 4.98 1.73
N GLY A 404 15.77 3.95 1.74
CA GLY A 404 16.08 3.18 2.94
C GLY A 404 16.62 4.03 4.10
N SER A 405 17.30 5.16 3.82
CA SER A 405 17.83 6.04 4.87
C SER A 405 16.77 6.93 5.53
N SER A 406 15.58 7.03 4.93
CA SER A 406 14.45 7.81 5.46
C SER A 406 13.27 6.92 5.86
N ALA A 407 13.54 5.65 6.21
CA ALA A 407 12.53 4.77 6.76
C ALA A 407 11.84 5.40 7.99
N LYS A 408 10.54 5.10 8.18
CA LYS A 408 9.71 5.66 9.26
C LYS A 408 10.40 5.58 10.63
N ALA A 409 10.23 6.62 11.44
CA ALA A 409 10.62 6.60 12.85
C ALA A 409 10.02 5.38 13.59
N GLY A 410 10.81 4.75 14.45
CA GLY A 410 10.46 3.47 15.11
C GLY A 410 10.96 2.24 14.36
N THR A 411 11.42 2.37 13.11
CA THR A 411 12.09 1.27 12.38
C THR A 411 13.43 0.94 13.04
N SER A 412 13.70 -0.34 13.28
CA SER A 412 14.99 -0.76 13.86
C SER A 412 16.18 -0.37 12.97
N GLN A 413 17.30 0.05 13.57
CA GLN A 413 18.49 0.44 12.81
C GLN A 413 19.01 -0.68 11.89
N LYS A 414 18.84 -1.95 12.31
CA LYS A 414 19.23 -3.12 11.52
C LYS A 414 18.36 -3.29 10.26
N ALA A 415 17.05 -3.03 10.37
CA ALA A 415 16.17 -3.01 9.21
C ALA A 415 16.50 -1.83 8.27
N ILE A 416 16.80 -0.65 8.83
CA ILE A 416 17.26 0.53 8.07
C ILE A 416 18.51 0.19 7.25
N ASN A 417 19.51 -0.44 7.86
CA ASN A 417 20.75 -0.82 7.17
C ASN A 417 20.48 -1.75 5.97
N GLY A 418 19.60 -2.74 6.13
CA GLY A 418 19.17 -3.61 5.03
C GLY A 418 18.42 -2.85 3.93
N SER A 419 17.49 -1.98 4.32
CA SER A 419 16.75 -1.12 3.39
C SER A 419 17.64 -0.17 2.58
N ILE A 420 18.68 0.40 3.21
CA ILE A 420 19.68 1.25 2.52
C ILE A 420 20.36 0.45 1.40
N ARG A 421 20.83 -0.77 1.70
CA ARG A 421 21.49 -1.64 0.72
C ARG A 421 20.59 -2.01 -0.45
N VAL A 422 19.30 -2.24 -0.19
CA VAL A 422 18.30 -2.51 -1.24
C VAL A 422 18.11 -1.28 -2.13
N SER A 423 17.98 -0.10 -1.53
CA SER A 423 17.85 1.16 -2.27
C SER A 423 19.10 1.47 -3.12
N GLU A 424 20.29 1.14 -2.61
CA GLU A 424 21.57 1.21 -3.32
C GLU A 424 21.62 0.25 -4.51
N ALA A 425 21.17 -0.99 -4.34
CA ALA A 425 21.14 -1.98 -5.40
C ALA A 425 20.18 -1.57 -6.54
N PHE A 426 19.02 -0.99 -6.24
CA PHE A 426 18.12 -0.42 -7.26
C PHE A 426 18.81 0.73 -8.01
N ARG A 427 19.42 1.67 -7.29
CA ARG A 427 20.14 2.81 -7.86
C ARG A 427 21.26 2.36 -8.81
N ASN A 428 22.02 1.34 -8.41
CA ASN A 428 23.07 0.76 -9.24
C ASN A 428 22.50 0.18 -10.54
N TRP A 429 21.33 -0.47 -10.47
CA TRP A 429 20.65 -0.96 -11.67
C TRP A 429 20.23 0.18 -12.59
N PHE A 430 19.52 1.20 -12.11
CA PHE A 430 19.12 2.34 -12.96
C PHE A 430 20.33 3.04 -13.58
N ASN A 431 21.41 3.25 -12.82
CA ASN A 431 22.67 3.77 -13.34
C ASN A 431 23.25 2.90 -14.46
N SER A 432 23.26 1.58 -14.29
CA SER A 432 23.75 0.64 -15.32
C SER A 432 22.90 0.63 -16.58
N GLN A 433 21.60 0.92 -16.47
CA GLN A 433 20.68 1.05 -17.59
C GLN A 433 20.72 2.46 -18.21
N ASN A 434 21.58 3.34 -17.72
CA ASN A 434 21.63 4.77 -18.04
C ASN A 434 20.27 5.49 -17.86
N LEU A 435 19.46 5.04 -16.91
CA LEU A 435 18.18 5.65 -16.56
C LEU A 435 18.35 6.65 -15.41
N PRO A 436 17.50 7.69 -15.33
CA PRO A 436 17.40 8.51 -14.13
C PRO A 436 16.77 7.71 -12.98
N TRP A 437 16.86 8.24 -11.77
CA TRP A 437 16.18 7.72 -10.59
C TRP A 437 16.01 8.83 -9.58
N ASP A 438 15.02 8.68 -8.70
CA ASP A 438 14.79 9.55 -7.56
C ASP A 438 14.63 8.71 -6.30
N TYR A 439 14.98 9.30 -5.16
CA TYR A 439 14.51 8.79 -3.88
C TYR A 439 13.10 9.29 -3.61
N THR A 440 12.25 8.40 -3.10
CA THR A 440 10.89 8.74 -2.66
C THR A 440 10.68 8.33 -1.21
N ASP A 441 9.68 8.95 -0.60
CA ASP A 441 9.31 8.77 0.81
C ASP A 441 9.15 7.30 1.18
N PHE A 442 9.78 6.91 2.28
CA PHE A 442 9.70 5.57 2.86
C PHE A 442 8.98 5.59 4.21
N SER A 443 7.83 6.26 4.21
CA SER A 443 7.10 6.74 5.38
C SER A 443 6.26 5.67 6.09
N GLY A 444 6.14 4.48 5.52
CA GLY A 444 5.29 3.39 6.05
C GLY A 444 3.83 3.49 5.61
N ARG A 445 3.55 4.26 4.55
CA ARG A 445 2.19 4.53 4.04
C ARG A 445 1.61 3.44 3.13
N SER A 446 2.41 2.44 2.74
CA SER A 446 2.01 1.29 1.93
C SER A 446 2.43 -0.01 2.64
N ASP A 447 2.13 -1.17 2.08
CA ASP A 447 2.17 -2.47 2.75
C ASP A 447 3.55 -2.93 3.27
N TYR A 448 4.63 -2.22 2.95
CA TYR A 448 5.93 -2.42 3.61
C TYR A 448 5.95 -1.93 5.07
N GLY A 449 5.01 -1.04 5.46
CA GLY A 449 4.96 -0.41 6.78
C GLY A 449 4.95 -1.40 7.96
N PRO A 450 4.04 -2.39 7.98
CA PRO A 450 4.00 -3.41 9.04
C PRO A 450 5.29 -4.24 9.13
N PHE A 451 5.97 -4.49 8.00
CA PHE A 451 7.23 -5.21 7.98
C PHE A 451 8.37 -4.37 8.60
N LEU A 452 8.49 -3.09 8.22
CA LEU A 452 9.46 -2.17 8.83
C LEU A 452 9.25 -2.05 10.34
N ALA A 453 8.00 -1.88 10.76
CA ALA A 453 7.63 -1.79 12.18
C ALA A 453 7.97 -3.07 12.96
N ALA A 454 7.82 -4.23 12.32
CA ALA A 454 8.26 -5.49 12.89
C ALA A 454 9.79 -5.71 12.90
N GLY A 455 10.58 -4.78 12.34
CA GLY A 455 12.03 -4.91 12.24
C GLY A 455 12.53 -5.72 11.03
N ILE A 456 11.67 -5.95 10.03
CA ILE A 456 12.08 -6.59 8.77
C ILE A 456 12.48 -5.48 7.78
N ALA A 457 13.67 -5.60 7.19
CA ALA A 457 14.09 -4.71 6.11
C ALA A 457 13.06 -4.72 4.99
N ALA A 458 12.81 -3.56 4.39
CA ALA A 458 11.95 -3.46 3.23
C ALA A 458 12.55 -2.54 2.16
N GLY A 459 12.01 -2.59 0.96
CA GLY A 459 12.38 -1.69 -0.13
C GLY A 459 11.40 -1.84 -1.27
N GLY A 460 11.72 -1.27 -2.43
CA GLY A 460 10.87 -1.35 -3.60
C GLY A 460 10.86 -0.06 -4.39
N LEU A 461 9.82 0.11 -5.18
CA LEU A 461 9.72 1.13 -6.20
C LEU A 461 8.34 1.80 -6.15
N PHE A 462 8.31 3.06 -6.57
CA PHE A 462 7.11 3.87 -6.66
C PHE A 462 7.32 4.93 -7.75
N SER A 463 6.35 5.08 -8.66
CA SER A 463 6.50 6.00 -9.79
C SER A 463 5.91 7.40 -9.57
N GLY A 464 5.38 7.65 -8.36
CA GLY A 464 4.85 8.94 -7.94
C GLY A 464 3.32 8.95 -7.91
N GLY A 465 2.71 9.56 -6.89
CA GLY A 465 1.26 9.69 -6.77
C GLY A 465 0.85 11.17 -6.80
N ASP A 466 0.46 11.69 -5.64
CA ASP A 466 0.01 13.08 -5.42
C ASP A 466 1.14 14.13 -5.38
N GLY A 467 2.41 13.70 -5.32
CA GLY A 467 3.57 14.60 -5.38
C GLY A 467 3.71 15.35 -6.71
N THR A 468 4.36 16.51 -6.69
CA THR A 468 4.58 17.36 -7.87
C THR A 468 5.97 17.15 -8.46
N LYS A 469 6.07 16.95 -9.78
CA LYS A 469 7.36 16.90 -10.47
C LYS A 469 8.02 18.27 -10.46
N THR A 470 9.26 18.33 -10.01
CA THR A 470 10.05 19.57 -9.97
C THR A 470 10.70 19.87 -11.33
N GLU A 471 11.11 21.13 -11.56
CA GLU A 471 11.90 21.51 -12.75
C GLU A 471 13.22 20.73 -12.80
N THR A 472 13.90 20.57 -11.67
CA THR A 472 15.15 19.79 -11.58
C THR A 472 14.96 18.34 -11.98
N GLN A 473 13.90 17.68 -11.50
CA GLN A 473 13.58 16.32 -11.92
C GLN A 473 13.29 16.25 -13.41
N ARG A 474 12.48 17.17 -13.95
CA ARG A 474 12.23 17.24 -15.39
C ARG A 474 13.53 17.35 -16.17
N ASP A 475 14.43 18.27 -15.79
CA ASP A 475 15.70 18.50 -16.49
C ASP A 475 16.60 17.27 -16.49
N ILE A 476 16.72 16.58 -15.35
CA ILE A 476 17.50 15.34 -15.22
C ILE A 476 16.93 14.24 -16.13
N TYR A 477 15.60 14.09 -16.15
CA TYR A 477 14.95 13.05 -16.94
C TYR A 477 15.04 13.36 -18.43
N GLU A 478 14.83 14.61 -18.84
CA GLU A 478 14.98 15.02 -20.23
C GLU A 478 16.43 14.83 -20.71
N ALA A 479 17.43 15.14 -19.88
CA ALA A 479 18.83 14.94 -20.22
C ALA A 479 19.20 13.46 -20.42
N LYS A 480 18.59 12.53 -19.65
CA LYS A 480 18.89 11.09 -19.74
C LYS A 480 18.02 10.34 -20.76
N LEU A 481 16.75 10.71 -20.88
CA LEU A 481 15.77 9.99 -21.70
C LEU A 481 15.55 10.68 -23.06
N GLY A 482 15.65 12.01 -23.10
CA GLY A 482 15.35 12.84 -24.27
C GLY A 482 13.90 12.75 -24.74
N GLN A 483 13.63 13.35 -25.91
CA GLN A 483 12.38 13.17 -26.66
C GLN A 483 11.10 13.51 -25.90
N GLY A 484 11.17 14.40 -24.91
CA GLY A 484 10.01 14.80 -24.11
C GLY A 484 9.63 13.81 -23.00
N TYR A 485 10.46 12.79 -22.74
CA TYR A 485 10.28 11.86 -21.61
C TYR A 485 10.69 12.47 -20.26
N GLY A 486 11.12 13.74 -20.22
CA GLY A 486 11.34 14.49 -18.98
C GLY A 486 10.09 14.65 -18.10
N GLY A 487 8.91 14.64 -18.72
CA GLY A 487 7.64 14.92 -18.05
C GLY A 487 7.36 16.42 -17.88
N LEU A 488 6.31 16.75 -17.13
CA LEU A 488 5.79 18.11 -16.96
C LEU A 488 6.13 18.64 -15.56
N PRO A 489 6.96 19.69 -15.43
CA PRO A 489 7.26 20.28 -14.13
C PRO A 489 6.06 21.08 -13.62
N GLY A 490 5.87 21.12 -12.30
CA GLY A 490 4.72 21.76 -11.66
C GLY A 490 3.41 20.96 -11.75
N ALA A 491 3.38 19.86 -12.50
CA ALA A 491 2.27 18.92 -12.53
C ALA A 491 2.48 17.77 -11.54
N THR A 492 1.38 17.23 -11.01
CA THR A 492 1.38 16.01 -10.19
C THR A 492 1.94 14.80 -10.96
N TYR A 493 2.59 13.87 -10.28
CA TYR A 493 3.09 12.63 -10.89
C TYR A 493 1.95 11.78 -11.46
N ASP A 494 0.87 11.64 -10.70
CA ASP A 494 -0.39 11.02 -11.12
C ASP A 494 -1.61 11.94 -10.83
N PRO A 495 -2.11 12.68 -11.82
CA PRO A 495 -3.28 13.55 -11.65
C PRO A 495 -4.58 12.76 -11.42
N CYS A 496 -4.58 11.44 -11.67
CA CYS A 496 -5.70 10.52 -11.51
C CYS A 496 -5.64 9.67 -10.23
N TYR A 497 -4.62 9.83 -9.39
CA TYR A 497 -4.54 9.19 -8.06
C TYR A 497 -5.87 9.34 -7.29
N HIS A 498 -6.43 8.21 -6.83
CA HIS A 498 -7.73 8.10 -6.16
C HIS A 498 -8.94 8.69 -6.93
N LYS A 499 -8.93 8.68 -8.27
CA LYS A 499 -10.02 9.25 -9.09
C LYS A 499 -10.53 8.27 -10.14
N THR A 500 -11.72 8.57 -10.66
CA THR A 500 -12.39 7.82 -11.73
C THR A 500 -11.56 7.67 -13.01
N CYS A 501 -10.60 8.58 -13.25
CA CYS A 501 -9.75 8.57 -14.43
C CYS A 501 -8.52 7.66 -14.34
N ASP A 502 -8.26 7.02 -13.18
CA ASP A 502 -7.16 6.06 -13.03
C ASP A 502 -7.46 4.74 -13.75
N THR A 503 -7.32 4.80 -15.07
CA THR A 503 -7.63 3.76 -16.06
C THR A 503 -6.36 3.33 -16.77
N LEU A 504 -6.43 2.37 -17.69
CA LEU A 504 -5.25 2.00 -18.50
C LEU A 504 -4.66 3.18 -19.30
N LYS A 505 -5.45 4.22 -19.60
CA LYS A 505 -4.96 5.44 -20.28
C LYS A 505 -4.02 6.26 -19.39
N ASN A 506 -4.05 6.06 -18.08
CA ASN A 506 -3.21 6.72 -17.09
C ASN A 506 -1.79 6.13 -17.04
N ILE A 507 -1.57 4.96 -17.65
CA ILE A 507 -0.29 4.23 -17.55
C ILE A 507 0.72 4.72 -18.58
N ASP A 508 1.83 5.30 -18.12
CA ASP A 508 3.00 5.49 -18.99
C ASP A 508 3.71 4.15 -19.19
N GLN A 509 3.61 3.60 -20.39
CA GLN A 509 4.12 2.25 -20.68
C GLN A 509 5.65 2.17 -20.68
N PHE A 510 6.35 3.25 -21.03
CA PHE A 510 7.81 3.25 -21.01
C PHE A 510 8.31 3.22 -19.57
N GLY A 511 7.83 4.16 -18.75
CA GLY A 511 8.13 4.26 -17.33
C GLY A 511 7.79 2.97 -16.60
N TYR A 512 6.57 2.47 -16.81
CA TYR A 512 6.10 1.24 -16.19
C TYR A 512 6.95 0.02 -16.56
N LEU A 513 7.28 -0.17 -17.84
CA LEU A 513 8.13 -1.29 -18.25
C LEU A 513 9.50 -1.24 -17.55
N LYS A 514 10.11 -0.07 -17.42
CA LYS A 514 11.41 0.08 -16.74
C LYS A 514 11.32 -0.18 -15.24
N MET A 515 10.25 0.25 -14.58
CA MET A 515 10.01 -0.05 -13.17
C MET A 515 9.85 -1.56 -12.93
N VAL A 516 9.10 -2.27 -13.79
CA VAL A 516 8.95 -3.73 -13.65
C VAL A 516 10.23 -4.48 -13.99
N GLN A 517 11.03 -4.01 -14.94
CA GLN A 517 12.37 -4.57 -15.21
C GLN A 517 13.31 -4.39 -14.01
N ALA A 518 13.26 -3.24 -13.33
CA ALA A 518 14.01 -2.99 -12.10
C ALA A 518 13.57 -3.96 -10.98
N ALA A 519 12.26 -4.14 -10.82
CA ALA A 519 11.67 -5.06 -9.85
C ALA A 519 12.10 -6.52 -10.10
N ALA A 520 12.09 -6.95 -11.36
CA ALA A 520 12.58 -8.25 -11.80
C ALA A 520 14.07 -8.45 -11.49
N TYR A 521 14.89 -7.45 -11.83
CA TYR A 521 16.32 -7.46 -11.52
C TYR A 521 16.56 -7.60 -10.02
N MET A 522 15.87 -6.82 -9.19
CA MET A 522 16.06 -6.87 -7.74
C MET A 522 15.73 -8.24 -7.18
N LEU A 523 14.63 -8.84 -7.62
CA LEU A 523 14.25 -10.18 -7.19
C LEU A 523 15.33 -11.21 -7.55
N GLU A 524 15.86 -11.18 -8.78
CA GLU A 524 16.94 -12.08 -9.20
C GLU A 524 18.26 -11.78 -8.46
N PHE A 525 18.60 -10.51 -8.28
CA PHE A 525 19.79 -10.07 -7.56
C PHE A 525 19.78 -10.59 -6.11
N LEU A 526 18.67 -10.42 -5.38
CA LEU A 526 18.52 -10.93 -4.02
C LEU A 526 18.44 -12.46 -4.00
N GLY A 527 17.70 -13.04 -4.95
CA GLY A 527 17.58 -14.48 -5.15
C GLY A 527 18.93 -15.17 -5.35
N ASN A 528 19.88 -14.51 -6.01
CA ASN A 528 21.22 -15.06 -6.28
C ASN A 528 22.27 -14.74 -5.22
N GLN A 529 21.93 -14.03 -4.14
CA GLN A 529 22.91 -13.77 -3.07
C GLN A 529 23.35 -15.08 -2.42
N THR A 530 24.65 -15.28 -2.24
CA THR A 530 25.19 -16.46 -1.56
C THR A 530 24.84 -16.46 -0.07
N ASP A 531 24.84 -15.28 0.56
CA ASP A 531 24.36 -15.08 1.93
C ASP A 531 23.57 -13.78 2.07
N LEU A 532 22.27 -13.86 1.77
CA LEU A 532 21.35 -12.75 1.82
C LEU A 532 21.15 -12.21 3.24
N VAL A 533 21.25 -13.07 4.27
CA VAL A 533 21.04 -12.66 5.65
C VAL A 533 22.15 -11.71 6.07
N THR A 534 23.41 -12.08 5.85
CA THR A 534 24.55 -11.23 6.17
C THR A 534 24.60 -10.00 5.27
N TRP A 535 24.18 -10.12 4.00
CA TRP A 535 24.09 -8.97 3.11
C TRP A 535 23.08 -7.93 3.61
N LEU A 536 21.87 -8.35 3.99
CA LEU A 536 20.84 -7.45 4.54
C LEU A 536 21.20 -6.94 5.94
N TYR A 537 21.75 -7.82 6.79
CA TYR A 537 21.95 -7.59 8.21
C TYR A 537 23.41 -7.89 8.60
N PRO A 538 24.38 -7.06 8.19
CA PRO A 538 25.80 -7.30 8.46
C PRO A 538 26.13 -7.37 9.96
N ASP A 539 25.33 -6.70 10.79
CA ASP A 539 25.46 -6.68 12.25
C ASP A 539 24.49 -7.68 12.94
N GLY A 540 24.04 -8.68 12.18
CA GLY A 540 23.01 -9.63 12.56
C GLY A 540 21.60 -9.04 12.56
N ARG A 541 20.59 -9.91 12.57
CA ARG A 541 19.17 -9.51 12.57
C ARG A 541 18.74 -8.86 13.88
N PRO A 542 17.62 -8.10 13.90
CA PRO A 542 17.02 -7.66 15.15
C PRO A 542 16.72 -8.86 16.06
N THR A 543 16.98 -8.70 17.36
CA THR A 543 16.68 -9.72 18.38
C THR A 543 15.18 -9.82 18.66
N GLN A 544 14.43 -8.74 18.46
CA GLN A 544 12.98 -8.70 18.49
C GLN A 544 12.48 -8.40 17.08
N ILE A 545 11.90 -9.43 16.44
CA ILE A 545 11.12 -9.27 15.21
C ILE A 545 9.65 -9.45 15.60
N GLN A 546 9.00 -8.34 15.87
CA GLN A 546 7.63 -8.30 16.40
C GLN A 546 6.98 -6.99 15.97
N LEU A 547 5.81 -7.08 15.35
CA LEU A 547 4.91 -5.96 15.18
C LEU A 547 4.47 -5.44 16.56
N PRO A 548 4.66 -4.14 16.84
CA PRO A 548 4.17 -3.52 18.07
C PRO A 548 2.67 -3.78 18.26
N GLU A 549 2.23 -4.06 19.49
CA GLU A 549 0.81 -4.31 19.81
C GLU A 549 -0.07 -3.11 19.45
N ASP A 550 0.50 -1.91 19.53
CA ASP A 550 -0.08 -0.63 19.16
C ASP A 550 0.26 -0.21 17.72
N TYR A 551 0.76 -1.10 16.85
CA TYR A 551 1.03 -0.71 15.47
C TYR A 551 -0.25 -0.22 14.79
N PHE A 552 -0.20 1.00 14.29
CA PHE A 552 -1.20 1.57 13.39
C PHE A 552 -0.48 2.22 12.21
N PRO A 553 -0.97 2.03 10.98
CA PRO A 553 -0.37 2.66 9.81
C PRO A 553 -0.51 4.18 9.92
N ASN A 554 0.37 4.94 9.24
CA ASN A 554 0.29 6.40 9.25
C ASN A 554 -1.05 6.83 8.65
N SER A 555 -1.97 7.26 9.52
CA SER A 555 -3.38 7.49 9.21
C SER A 555 -3.66 8.78 8.45
N ASP A 556 -2.63 9.58 8.18
CA ASP A 556 -2.79 10.99 7.81
C ASP A 556 -3.37 11.21 6.41
N TYR A 557 -3.51 10.15 5.59
CA TYR A 557 -3.90 10.28 4.18
C TYR A 557 -4.82 9.18 3.63
N TYR A 558 -5.41 8.31 4.46
CA TYR A 558 -6.38 7.33 3.92
C TYR A 558 -7.68 8.06 3.57
N VAL A 559 -7.86 8.33 2.28
CA VAL A 559 -9.05 8.96 1.69
C VAL A 559 -10.28 8.05 1.82
#